data_AF-A0A8D8H9Z0-F1
#
_entry.id   AF-A0A8D8H9Z0-F1
#
_cell.length_a   1.000
_cell.length_b   1.000
_cell.length_c   1.000
_cell.angle_alpha   90.00
_cell.angle_beta   90.00
_cell.angle_gamma   90.00
#
_symmetry.space_group_name_H-M   'P 1'
#
loop_
_entity.id
_entity.type
_entity.pdbx_description
1 polymer ?
#
loop_
_entity_poly.entity_id
_entity_poly.type
_entity_poly.pdbx_seq_one_letter_code
_entity_poly.pdbx_strand_id
1 'polypeptide(L)'
;CKSVQSRPPSKSDANKQLLATTKTVFLLHSNVFNNWRRGEKNFLGKFSKLSNPQEVIKMTDPDLKNAILRLTDILAKQQETLERLQNQGHPAGGAERIVESLASGIQEFQYDPDAGVFFDGWYGRYEDVFTKDGKDLDDPARVRLLLRKLSTPVHEKYTNTVLPNHPRDFTLAQTVAKLKKLFGRQKSVFHARYQCLQYAKNDADDFTTYAATVNKHCE
;
A
#
# COMPACT_ATOMS: atom_id res chain seq x y z
N CYS A 1 -4.76 -8.43 43.87
CA CYS A 1 -5.97 -9.12 43.36
C CYS A 1 -7.12 -8.15 43.15
N LYS A 2 -7.41 -7.74 41.91
CA LYS A 2 -8.77 -7.41 41.46
C LYS A 2 -8.86 -7.76 39.96
N SER A 3 -9.70 -8.73 39.65
CA SER A 3 -9.99 -9.27 38.32
C SER A 3 -10.81 -8.27 37.50
N VAL A 4 -10.33 -7.92 36.31
CA VAL A 4 -11.09 -7.16 35.31
C VAL A 4 -12.00 -8.15 34.57
N GLN A 5 -13.28 -8.14 34.92
CA GLN A 5 -14.32 -8.95 34.29
C GLN A 5 -14.92 -8.12 33.15
N SER A 6 -14.70 -8.53 31.90
CA SER A 6 -15.28 -7.94 30.70
C SER A 6 -16.81 -8.09 30.72
N ARG A 7 -17.51 -6.94 30.71
CA ARG A 7 -18.97 -6.86 30.67
C ARG A 7 -19.50 -7.26 29.27
N PRO A 8 -20.54 -8.10 29.15
CA PRO A 8 -21.13 -8.47 27.86
C PRO A 8 -21.79 -7.25 27.17
N PRO A 9 -21.76 -7.18 25.82
CA PRO A 9 -22.32 -6.07 25.08
C PRO A 9 -23.85 -5.97 25.22
N SER A 10 -24.32 -4.73 25.31
CA SER A 10 -25.72 -4.34 25.52
C SER A 10 -26.58 -4.62 24.27
N LYS A 11 -27.88 -4.88 24.48
CA LYS A 11 -28.90 -5.14 23.45
C LYS A 11 -29.03 -4.05 22.36
N SER A 12 -28.41 -2.88 22.56
CA SER A 12 -28.32 -1.78 21.59
C SER A 12 -27.41 -2.12 20.40
N ASP A 13 -26.32 -2.86 20.61
CA ASP A 13 -25.31 -3.12 19.57
C ASP A 13 -25.70 -4.28 18.64
N ALA A 14 -26.48 -5.24 19.14
CA ALA A 14 -27.11 -6.28 18.32
C ALA A 14 -28.15 -5.69 17.34
N ASN A 15 -28.89 -4.65 17.76
CA ASN A 15 -29.87 -3.97 16.91
C ASN A 15 -29.23 -3.12 15.80
N LYS A 16 -28.01 -2.62 15.99
CA LYS A 16 -27.25 -1.92 14.94
C LYS A 16 -26.67 -2.88 13.90
N GLN A 17 -26.26 -4.08 14.32
CA GLN A 17 -25.85 -5.15 13.39
C GLN A 17 -27.04 -5.73 12.62
N LEU A 18 -28.22 -5.86 13.25
CA LEU A 18 -29.46 -6.28 12.59
C LEU A 18 -29.91 -5.29 11.50
N LEU A 19 -29.72 -3.98 11.71
CA LEU A 19 -30.02 -2.95 10.71
C LEU A 19 -29.07 -2.97 9.51
N ALA A 20 -27.82 -3.42 9.68
CA ALA A 20 -26.81 -3.49 8.62
C ALA A 20 -27.01 -4.72 7.72
N THR A 21 -27.33 -5.89 8.29
CA THR A 21 -27.70 -7.09 7.50
C THR A 21 -29.04 -6.92 6.78
N THR A 22 -29.97 -6.16 7.35
CA THR A 22 -31.25 -5.85 6.68
C THR A 22 -31.05 -4.92 5.49
N LYS A 23 -30.04 -4.03 5.48
CA LYS A 23 -29.72 -3.16 4.33
C LYS A 23 -29.13 -3.92 3.14
N THR A 24 -28.34 -4.97 3.36
CA THR A 24 -27.81 -5.80 2.26
C THR A 24 -28.86 -6.73 1.66
N VAL A 25 -29.79 -7.23 2.47
CA VAL A 25 -30.96 -7.99 1.96
C VAL A 25 -31.94 -7.08 1.19
N PHE A 26 -31.96 -5.78 1.47
CA PHE A 26 -32.84 -4.82 0.80
C PHE A 26 -32.45 -4.45 -0.64
N LEU A 27 -31.23 -4.74 -1.09
CA LEU A 27 -30.85 -4.51 -2.49
C LEU A 27 -31.44 -5.56 -3.46
N LEU A 28 -32.03 -6.65 -2.94
CA LEU A 28 -32.84 -7.57 -3.75
C LEU A 28 -34.32 -7.19 -3.84
N HIS A 29 -34.77 -6.10 -3.22
CA HIS A 29 -36.19 -5.81 -3.09
C HIS A 29 -36.67 -4.51 -3.77
N SER A 30 -36.05 -4.11 -4.88
CA SER A 30 -36.66 -3.12 -5.78
C SER A 30 -38.04 -3.60 -6.24
N ASN A 31 -38.19 -4.88 -6.61
CA ASN A 31 -39.48 -5.42 -7.07
C ASN A 31 -40.54 -5.54 -5.96
N VAL A 32 -40.13 -5.87 -4.73
CA VAL A 32 -41.08 -6.05 -3.62
C VAL A 32 -41.52 -4.74 -3.01
N PHE A 33 -40.62 -3.78 -2.86
CA PHE A 33 -40.99 -2.42 -2.44
C PHE A 33 -41.90 -1.75 -3.49
N ASN A 34 -41.64 -1.97 -4.78
CA ASN A 34 -42.48 -1.48 -5.88
C ASN A 34 -43.86 -2.17 -5.95
N ASN A 35 -43.98 -3.45 -5.58
CA ASN A 35 -45.26 -4.16 -5.54
C ASN A 35 -46.10 -3.82 -4.30
N TRP A 36 -45.47 -3.58 -3.14
CA TRP A 36 -46.14 -3.05 -1.95
C TRP A 36 -46.70 -1.64 -2.19
N ARG A 37 -45.91 -0.75 -2.83
CA ARG A 37 -46.33 0.60 -3.22
C ARG A 37 -47.50 0.62 -4.21
N ARG A 38 -47.66 -0.40 -5.06
CA ARG A 38 -48.77 -0.56 -6.02
C ARG A 38 -50.05 -1.15 -5.40
N GLY A 39 -50.07 -1.44 -4.10
CA GLY A 39 -51.30 -1.87 -3.41
C GLY A 39 -51.84 -3.23 -3.87
N GLU A 40 -50.96 -4.16 -4.25
CA GLU A 40 -51.38 -5.49 -4.68
C GLU A 40 -51.94 -6.28 -3.48
N LYS A 41 -53.26 -6.51 -3.47
CA LYS A 41 -54.04 -6.96 -2.30
C LYS A 41 -53.65 -8.33 -1.73
N ASN A 42 -52.78 -9.09 -2.41
CA ASN A 42 -52.34 -10.44 -2.03
C ASN A 42 -50.81 -10.59 -1.89
N PHE A 43 -50.06 -9.49 -1.85
CA PHE A 43 -48.60 -9.53 -1.83
C PHE A 43 -48.03 -10.14 -0.54
N LEU A 44 -48.51 -9.70 0.63
CA LEU A 44 -48.04 -10.18 1.94
C LEU A 44 -48.31 -11.68 2.15
N GLY A 45 -49.42 -12.19 1.60
CA GLY A 45 -49.75 -13.62 1.65
C GLY A 45 -48.92 -14.49 0.70
N LYS A 46 -48.40 -13.94 -0.41
CA LYS A 46 -47.44 -14.64 -1.28
C LYS A 46 -46.04 -14.63 -0.68
N PHE A 47 -45.66 -13.51 -0.05
CA PHE A 47 -44.35 -13.36 0.54
C PHE A 47 -44.17 -14.21 1.81
N SER A 48 -45.20 -14.31 2.65
CA SER A 48 -45.20 -15.20 3.82
C SER A 48 -45.00 -16.69 3.44
N LYS A 49 -45.54 -17.10 2.30
CA LYS A 49 -45.36 -18.45 1.73
C LYS A 49 -43.94 -18.69 1.23
N LEU A 50 -43.32 -17.70 0.59
CA LEU A 50 -41.93 -17.74 0.13
C LEU A 50 -40.91 -17.73 1.27
N SER A 51 -41.26 -17.13 2.42
CA SER A 51 -40.41 -17.15 3.62
C SER A 51 -40.46 -18.46 4.40
N ASN A 52 -41.36 -19.39 4.05
CA ASN A 52 -41.49 -20.68 4.72
C ASN A 52 -40.71 -21.77 3.96
N PRO A 53 -39.62 -22.32 4.51
CA PRO A 53 -38.79 -23.32 3.84
C PRO A 53 -39.57 -24.57 3.39
N GLN A 54 -40.67 -24.92 4.08
CA GLN A 54 -41.47 -26.11 3.77
C GLN A 54 -42.47 -25.92 2.62
N GLU A 55 -42.90 -24.69 2.30
CA GLU A 55 -43.76 -24.45 1.14
C GLU A 55 -42.95 -24.33 -0.16
N VAL A 56 -41.73 -23.79 -0.10
CA VAL A 56 -40.82 -23.73 -1.25
C VAL A 56 -40.46 -25.14 -1.75
N ILE A 57 -40.40 -26.13 -0.85
CA ILE A 57 -40.17 -27.55 -1.18
C ILE A 57 -41.36 -28.17 -1.95
N LYS A 58 -42.58 -27.62 -1.82
CA LYS A 58 -43.79 -28.09 -2.50
C LYS A 58 -43.97 -27.52 -3.91
N MET A 59 -43.20 -26.52 -4.31
CA MET A 59 -43.07 -26.11 -5.72
C MET A 59 -42.18 -27.13 -6.44
N THR A 60 -42.74 -28.30 -6.71
CA THR A 60 -42.02 -29.44 -7.27
C THR A 60 -42.06 -29.42 -8.79
N ASP A 61 -41.47 -28.38 -9.38
CA ASP A 61 -40.87 -28.55 -10.70
C ASP A 61 -39.43 -29.08 -10.45
N PRO A 62 -39.14 -30.35 -10.80
CA PRO A 62 -37.81 -30.92 -10.58
C PRO A 62 -36.73 -30.08 -11.28
N ASP A 63 -37.05 -29.41 -12.38
CA ASP A 63 -36.13 -28.54 -13.10
C ASP A 63 -35.84 -27.26 -12.34
N LEU A 64 -36.85 -26.66 -11.71
CA LEU A 64 -36.67 -25.47 -10.86
C LEU A 64 -35.83 -25.78 -9.62
N LYS A 65 -36.07 -26.92 -8.97
CA LYS A 65 -35.30 -27.35 -7.80
C LYS A 65 -33.83 -27.61 -8.17
N ASN A 66 -33.59 -28.26 -9.31
CA ASN A 66 -32.25 -28.51 -9.82
C ASN A 66 -31.56 -27.21 -10.25
N ALA A 67 -32.28 -26.26 -10.86
CA ALA A 67 -31.76 -24.95 -11.22
C ALA A 67 -31.33 -24.13 -9.99
N ILE A 68 -32.16 -24.12 -8.94
CA ILE A 68 -31.84 -23.44 -7.68
C ILE A 68 -30.59 -24.07 -7.05
N LEU A 69 -30.51 -25.40 -6.97
CA LEU A 69 -29.33 -26.08 -6.42
C LEU A 69 -28.05 -25.75 -7.20
N ARG A 70 -28.11 -25.73 -8.54
CA ARG A 70 -26.97 -25.34 -9.39
C ARG A 70 -26.55 -23.88 -9.17
N LEU A 71 -27.51 -22.97 -9.05
CA LEU A 71 -27.21 -21.56 -8.77
C LEU A 71 -26.57 -21.40 -7.39
N THR A 72 -27.05 -22.14 -6.39
CA THR A 72 -26.48 -22.10 -5.04
C THR A 72 -25.03 -22.60 -5.03
N ASP A 73 -24.75 -23.67 -5.78
CA ASP A 73 -23.41 -24.24 -5.92
C ASP A 73 -22.45 -23.32 -6.70
N ILE A 74 -22.94 -22.62 -7.74
CA ILE A 74 -22.17 -21.60 -8.47
C ILE A 74 -21.84 -20.42 -7.56
N LEU A 75 -22.79 -19.94 -6.76
CA LEU A 75 -22.57 -18.85 -5.81
C LEU A 75 -21.58 -19.25 -4.71
N ALA A 76 -21.68 -20.47 -4.17
CA ALA A 76 -20.72 -20.99 -3.20
C ALA A 76 -19.30 -21.07 -3.79
N LYS A 77 -19.16 -21.56 -5.03
CA LYS A 77 -17.87 -21.61 -5.76
C LYS A 77 -17.31 -20.22 -6.04
N GLN A 78 -18.15 -19.24 -6.39
CA GLN A 78 -17.68 -17.86 -6.55
C GLN A 78 -17.19 -17.26 -5.25
N GLN A 79 -17.87 -17.54 -4.13
CA GLN A 79 -17.48 -17.04 -2.82
C GLN A 79 -16.16 -17.67 -2.35
N GLU A 80 -15.98 -18.99 -2.54
CA GLU A 80 -14.71 -19.66 -2.28
C GLU A 80 -13.59 -19.13 -3.19
N THR A 81 -13.88 -18.83 -4.47
CA THR A 81 -12.89 -18.24 -5.39
C THR A 81 -12.47 -16.84 -4.94
N LEU A 82 -13.41 -16.01 -4.47
CA LEU A 82 -13.12 -14.69 -3.91
C LEU A 82 -12.29 -14.80 -2.61
N GLU A 83 -12.64 -15.74 -1.73
CA GLU A 83 -11.87 -16.01 -0.51
C GLU A 83 -10.48 -16.56 -0.83
N ARG A 84 -10.33 -17.39 -1.88
CA ARG A 84 -9.02 -17.87 -2.36
C ARG A 84 -8.20 -16.75 -2.99
N LEU A 85 -8.81 -15.79 -3.70
CA LEU A 85 -8.10 -14.60 -4.20
C LEU A 85 -7.66 -13.68 -3.05
N GLN A 86 -8.39 -13.63 -1.94
CA GLN A 86 -8.01 -12.90 -0.74
C GLN A 86 -6.95 -13.65 0.10
N ASN A 87 -7.06 -14.97 0.24
CA ASN A 87 -6.12 -15.82 0.99
C ASN A 87 -4.89 -16.27 0.21
N GLN A 88 -4.84 -16.08 -1.12
CA GLN A 88 -3.60 -16.13 -1.91
C GLN A 88 -2.74 -14.88 -1.73
N GLY A 89 -3.18 -13.91 -0.92
CA GLY A 89 -2.31 -12.94 -0.30
C GLY A 89 -1.60 -13.59 0.89
N HIS A 90 -0.38 -14.08 0.67
CA HIS A 90 0.57 -14.19 1.77
C HIS A 90 0.53 -12.87 2.58
N PRO A 91 0.69 -12.85 3.91
CA PRO A 91 0.83 -11.60 4.66
C PRO A 91 1.99 -10.72 4.14
N ALA A 92 2.94 -11.30 3.39
CA ALA A 92 3.98 -10.61 2.64
C ALA A 92 3.47 -9.81 1.41
N GLY A 93 2.32 -10.17 0.83
CA GLY A 93 1.79 -9.59 -0.41
C GLY A 93 1.22 -8.18 -0.25
N GLY A 94 0.77 -7.79 0.95
CA GLY A 94 0.34 -6.42 1.23
C GLY A 94 1.54 -5.46 1.28
N ALA A 95 2.54 -5.81 2.09
CA ALA A 95 3.78 -5.03 2.22
C ALA A 95 4.55 -4.96 0.89
N GLU A 96 4.64 -6.07 0.14
CA GLU A 96 5.34 -6.07 -1.14
C GLU A 96 4.61 -5.24 -2.21
N ARG A 97 3.27 -5.21 -2.20
CA ARG A 97 2.49 -4.30 -3.06
C ARG A 97 2.71 -2.84 -2.69
N ILE A 98 2.80 -2.51 -1.40
CA ILE A 98 3.13 -1.16 -0.93
C ILE A 98 4.54 -0.78 -1.40
N VAL A 99 5.52 -1.67 -1.21
CA VAL A 99 6.90 -1.49 -1.68
C VAL A 99 6.96 -1.29 -3.20
N GLU A 100 6.15 -2.02 -3.98
CA GLU A 100 6.03 -1.83 -5.43
C GLU A 100 5.45 -0.47 -5.81
N SER A 101 4.35 -0.10 -5.17
CA SER A 101 3.72 1.20 -5.38
C SER A 101 4.69 2.34 -5.07
N LEU A 102 5.31 2.35 -3.90
CA LEU A 102 6.26 3.39 -3.49
C LEU A 102 7.49 3.43 -4.40
N ALA A 103 8.00 2.26 -4.79
CA ALA A 103 9.11 2.17 -5.71
C ALA A 103 8.82 2.83 -7.06
N SER A 104 7.61 2.69 -7.62
CA SER A 104 7.29 3.26 -8.92
C SER A 104 7.53 4.78 -9.01
N GLY A 105 7.40 5.49 -7.88
CA GLY A 105 7.65 6.94 -7.79
C GLY A 105 9.12 7.33 -7.55
N ILE A 106 10.01 6.36 -7.32
CA ILE A 106 11.42 6.61 -7.04
C ILE A 106 12.28 6.28 -8.26
N GLN A 107 13.02 7.28 -8.74
CA GLN A 107 14.03 7.10 -9.78
C GLN A 107 15.22 6.30 -9.24
N GLU A 108 15.78 5.41 -10.05
CA GLU A 108 16.99 4.67 -9.70
C GLU A 108 18.15 5.63 -9.41
N PHE A 109 18.88 5.37 -8.33
CA PHE A 109 20.10 6.07 -7.97
C PHE A 109 21.30 5.52 -8.72
N GLN A 110 21.97 6.39 -9.46
CA GLN A 110 23.23 6.11 -10.14
C GLN A 110 24.27 7.09 -9.60
N TYR A 111 25.35 6.55 -9.03
CA TYR A 111 26.43 7.37 -8.48
C TYR A 111 27.28 7.95 -9.60
N ASP A 112 27.31 9.27 -9.72
CA ASP A 112 28.13 10.00 -10.68
C ASP A 112 28.71 11.25 -10.01
N PRO A 113 29.95 11.18 -9.48
CA PRO A 113 30.57 12.31 -8.81
C PRO A 113 30.95 13.44 -9.77
N ASP A 114 31.12 13.17 -11.06
CA ASP A 114 31.51 14.17 -12.06
C ASP A 114 30.31 15.02 -12.49
N ALA A 115 29.12 14.40 -12.61
CA ALA A 115 27.86 15.10 -12.79
C ALA A 115 27.27 15.69 -11.50
N GLY A 116 27.93 15.46 -10.35
CA GLY A 116 27.49 15.93 -9.04
C GLY A 116 26.29 15.17 -8.46
N VAL A 117 26.05 13.93 -8.92
CA VAL A 117 25.00 13.05 -8.44
C VAL A 117 25.51 12.24 -7.25
N PHE A 118 25.21 12.74 -6.05
CA PHE A 118 25.56 12.12 -4.77
C PHE A 118 24.34 11.53 -4.07
N PHE A 119 24.56 10.56 -3.20
CA PHE A 119 23.48 9.90 -2.46
C PHE A 119 22.73 10.89 -1.55
N ASP A 120 23.40 11.88 -0.98
CA ASP A 120 22.75 12.91 -0.14
C ASP A 120 21.64 13.66 -0.90
N GLY A 121 21.93 14.09 -2.13
CA GLY A 121 20.97 14.85 -2.94
C GLY A 121 19.81 13.98 -3.44
N TRP A 122 20.11 12.74 -3.85
CA TRP A 122 19.08 11.79 -4.27
C TRP A 122 18.19 11.37 -3.09
N TYR A 123 18.77 11.04 -1.95
CA TYR A 123 17.99 10.64 -0.77
C TYR A 123 17.15 11.78 -0.24
N GLY A 124 17.67 13.02 -0.20
CA GLY A 124 16.91 14.20 0.24
C GLY A 124 15.66 14.46 -0.62
N ARG A 125 15.68 14.11 -1.91
CA ARG A 125 14.49 14.19 -2.79
C ARG A 125 13.41 13.19 -2.43
N TYR A 126 13.78 12.00 -1.96
CA TYR A 126 12.87 10.88 -1.72
C TYR A 126 12.73 10.51 -0.23
N GLU A 127 13.30 11.30 0.69
CA GLU A 127 13.33 11.01 2.12
C GLU A 127 11.93 10.79 2.70
N ASP A 128 10.99 11.63 2.29
CA ASP A 128 9.59 11.54 2.70
C ASP A 128 8.94 10.21 2.26
N VAL A 129 9.35 9.63 1.12
CA VAL A 129 8.83 8.34 0.65
C VAL A 129 9.26 7.21 1.59
N PHE A 130 10.49 7.25 2.10
CA PHE A 130 10.99 6.23 3.03
C PHE A 130 10.51 6.43 4.47
N THR A 131 10.24 7.67 4.87
CA THR A 131 9.92 8.02 6.26
C THR A 131 8.43 8.19 6.52
N LYS A 132 7.74 8.98 5.70
CA LYS A 132 6.31 9.29 5.83
C LYS A 132 5.44 8.27 5.12
N ASP A 133 5.71 8.02 3.83
CA ASP A 133 4.88 7.12 3.03
C ASP A 133 5.18 5.64 3.34
N GLY A 134 6.44 5.35 3.68
CA GLY A 134 6.89 4.05 4.17
C GLY A 134 6.64 3.80 5.65
N LYS A 135 5.92 4.68 6.38
CA LYS A 135 5.77 4.58 7.85
C LYS A 135 5.16 3.25 8.32
N ASP A 136 4.31 2.64 7.49
CA ASP A 136 3.62 1.39 7.80
C ASP A 136 4.48 0.15 7.47
N LEU A 137 5.63 0.35 6.82
CA LEU A 137 6.63 -0.68 6.56
C LEU A 137 7.59 -0.82 7.75
N ASP A 138 7.98 -2.05 8.03
CA ASP A 138 9.08 -2.34 8.96
C ASP A 138 10.44 -1.94 8.35
N ASP A 139 11.43 -1.75 9.21
CA ASP A 139 12.78 -1.36 8.79
C ASP A 139 13.36 -2.28 7.70
N PRO A 140 13.26 -3.63 7.80
CA PRO A 140 13.69 -4.52 6.74
C PRO A 140 13.00 -4.28 5.38
N ALA A 141 11.69 -3.96 5.34
CA ALA A 141 11.01 -3.62 4.10
C ALA A 141 11.43 -2.25 3.54
N ARG A 142 11.65 -1.25 4.39
CA ARG A 142 12.19 0.06 3.96
C ARG A 142 13.60 -0.06 3.41
N VAL A 143 14.45 -0.86 4.05
CA VAL A 143 15.80 -1.16 3.56
C VAL A 143 15.73 -1.90 2.23
N ARG A 144 14.84 -2.90 2.08
CA ARG A 144 14.62 -3.58 0.81
C ARG A 144 14.18 -2.62 -0.30
N LEU A 145 13.25 -1.72 0.00
CA LEU A 145 12.80 -0.67 -0.93
C LEU A 145 13.97 0.23 -1.37
N LEU A 146 14.80 0.67 -0.42
CA LEU A 146 15.95 1.52 -0.69
C LEU A 146 16.99 0.82 -1.58
N LEU A 147 17.37 -0.40 -1.22
CA LEU A 147 18.38 -1.18 -1.95
C LEU A 147 17.93 -1.52 -3.37
N ARG A 148 16.63 -1.73 -3.57
CA ARG A 148 16.04 -1.97 -4.90
C ARG A 148 16.15 -0.78 -5.83
N LYS A 149 16.33 0.43 -5.29
CA LYS A 149 16.46 1.67 -6.06
C LYS A 149 17.90 2.11 -6.26
N LEU A 150 18.87 1.28 -5.88
CA LEU A 150 20.27 1.49 -6.21
C LEU A 150 20.58 0.78 -7.53
N SER A 151 21.36 1.42 -8.39
CA SER A 151 21.90 0.74 -9.56
C SER A 151 22.81 -0.42 -9.15
N THR A 152 22.96 -1.39 -10.05
CA THR A 152 23.80 -2.58 -9.85
C THR A 152 25.18 -2.27 -9.24
N PRO A 153 26.02 -1.36 -9.78
CA PRO A 153 27.35 -1.10 -9.23
C PRO A 153 27.30 -0.47 -7.83
N VAL A 154 26.29 0.35 -7.53
CA VAL A 154 26.12 0.96 -6.21
C VAL A 154 25.71 -0.12 -5.19
N HIS A 155 24.76 -0.97 -5.56
CA HIS A 155 24.29 -2.07 -4.75
C HIS A 155 25.42 -3.08 -4.42
N GLU A 156 26.21 -3.47 -5.42
CA GLU A 156 27.36 -4.37 -5.25
C GLU A 156 28.40 -3.78 -4.29
N LYS A 157 28.75 -2.50 -4.44
CA LYS A 157 29.71 -1.85 -3.54
C LYS A 157 29.17 -1.75 -2.11
N TYR A 158 27.88 -1.47 -1.93
CA TYR A 158 27.26 -1.48 -0.60
C TYR A 158 27.27 -2.88 0.03
N THR A 159 26.83 -3.91 -0.71
CA THR A 159 26.78 -5.30 -0.21
C THR A 159 28.17 -5.80 0.18
N ASN A 160 29.19 -5.55 -0.62
CA ASN A 160 30.58 -5.88 -0.30
C ASN A 160 31.09 -5.16 0.96
N THR A 161 30.62 -3.95 1.25
CA THR A 161 31.05 -3.16 2.42
C THR A 161 30.41 -3.64 3.72
N VAL A 162 29.20 -4.24 3.66
CA VAL A 162 28.48 -4.66 4.86
C VAL A 162 28.82 -6.07 5.33
N LEU A 163 29.56 -6.84 4.53
CA LEU A 163 30.04 -8.16 4.89
C LEU A 163 30.86 -8.13 6.20
N PRO A 164 30.72 -9.16 7.06
CA PRO A 164 30.01 -10.42 6.85
C PRO A 164 28.49 -10.37 7.09
N ASN A 165 27.93 -9.22 7.50
CA ASN A 165 26.52 -9.10 7.84
C ASN A 165 25.63 -8.97 6.59
N HIS A 166 24.36 -9.35 6.70
CA HIS A 166 23.40 -9.21 5.61
C HIS A 166 22.86 -7.77 5.57
N PRO A 167 22.60 -7.18 4.39
CA PRO A 167 21.92 -5.89 4.25
C PRO A 167 20.61 -5.72 5.04
N ARG A 168 19.97 -6.82 5.43
CA ARG A 168 18.68 -6.84 6.16
C ARG A 168 18.86 -6.70 7.67
N ASP A 169 20.09 -6.84 8.16
CA ASP A 169 20.42 -6.77 9.59
C ASP A 169 20.59 -5.32 10.06
N PHE A 170 20.57 -4.37 9.13
CA PHE A 170 20.73 -2.95 9.41
C PHE A 170 19.38 -2.24 9.44
N THR A 171 19.25 -1.26 10.32
CA THR A 171 18.10 -0.35 10.30
C THR A 171 18.16 0.58 9.08
N LEU A 172 17.04 1.22 8.75
CA LEU A 172 17.02 2.20 7.66
C LEU A 172 18.04 3.31 7.93
N ALA A 173 18.08 3.85 9.14
CA ALA A 173 18.99 4.91 9.54
C ALA A 173 20.47 4.51 9.39
N GLN A 174 20.83 3.28 9.80
CA GLN A 174 22.19 2.77 9.64
C GLN A 174 22.55 2.59 8.16
N THR A 175 21.62 2.08 7.35
CA THR A 175 21.83 1.87 5.91
C THR A 175 22.05 3.20 5.20
N VAL A 176 21.22 4.20 5.49
CA VAL A 176 21.35 5.56 4.95
C VAL A 176 22.69 6.18 5.35
N ALA A 177 23.11 6.05 6.62
CA ALA A 177 24.40 6.57 7.07
C ALA A 177 25.59 5.92 6.33
N LYS A 178 25.54 4.60 6.09
CA LYS A 178 26.56 3.89 5.33
C LYS A 178 26.59 4.33 3.86
N LEU A 179 25.42 4.47 3.22
CA LEU A 179 25.32 4.92 1.84
C LEU A 179 25.80 6.37 1.67
N LYS A 180 25.48 7.26 2.62
CA LYS A 180 26.05 8.62 2.67
C LYS A 180 27.57 8.60 2.80
N LYS A 181 28.13 7.70 3.61
CA LYS A 181 29.60 7.56 3.72
C LYS A 181 30.24 7.06 2.43
N LEU A 182 29.61 6.14 1.72
CA LEU A 182 30.15 5.52 0.50
C LEU A 182 29.98 6.37 -0.76
N PHE A 183 28.86 7.09 -0.87
CA PHE A 183 28.38 7.76 -2.08
C PHE A 183 27.97 9.22 -1.85
N GLY A 184 28.27 9.76 -0.67
CA GLY A 184 28.13 11.18 -0.39
C GLY A 184 29.31 11.99 -0.92
N ARG A 185 29.25 13.31 -0.71
CA ARG A 185 30.33 14.22 -1.12
C ARG A 185 31.60 13.90 -0.32
N GLN A 186 32.65 13.46 -1.01
CA GLN A 186 33.96 13.14 -0.40
C GLN A 186 34.90 14.35 -0.32
N LYS A 187 34.53 15.47 -0.96
CA LYS A 187 35.36 16.69 -0.98
C LYS A 187 35.32 17.35 0.39
N SER A 188 36.49 17.72 0.90
CA SER A 188 36.58 18.49 2.15
C SER A 188 35.90 19.85 1.97
N VAL A 189 35.41 20.43 3.07
CA VAL A 189 34.84 21.79 3.08
C VAL A 189 35.84 22.80 2.51
N PHE A 190 37.14 22.61 2.78
CA PHE A 190 38.19 23.44 2.20
C PHE A 190 38.24 23.33 0.67
N HIS A 191 38.25 22.11 0.13
CA HIS A 191 38.29 21.89 -1.30
C HIS A 191 37.02 22.44 -2.00
N ALA A 192 35.84 22.24 -1.40
CA ALA A 192 34.59 22.81 -1.90
C ALA A 192 34.63 24.35 -1.93
N ARG A 193 35.07 25.00 -0.83
CA ARG A 193 35.23 26.46 -0.77
C ARG A 193 36.27 26.97 -1.75
N TYR A 194 37.39 26.26 -1.91
CA TYR A 194 38.43 26.61 -2.85
C TYR A 194 37.94 26.53 -4.30
N GLN A 195 37.15 25.50 -4.65
CA GLN A 195 36.50 25.43 -5.96
C GLN A 195 35.49 26.56 -6.16
N CYS A 196 34.70 26.88 -5.13
CA CYS A 196 33.76 27.99 -5.16
C CYS A 196 34.44 29.34 -5.44
N LEU A 197 35.57 29.60 -4.79
CA LEU A 197 36.38 30.81 -4.99
C LEU A 197 36.98 30.92 -6.39
N GLN A 198 37.14 29.80 -7.11
CA GLN A 198 37.62 29.77 -8.47
C GLN A 198 36.52 29.97 -9.51
N TYR A 199 35.24 29.94 -9.13
CA TYR A 199 34.16 30.25 -10.07
C TYR A 199 34.19 31.72 -10.43
N ALA A 200 34.35 31.99 -11.72
CA ALA A 200 34.17 33.30 -12.32
C ALA A 200 32.90 33.29 -13.17
N LYS A 201 32.20 34.42 -13.20
CA LYS A 201 31.06 34.60 -14.09
C LYS A 201 31.57 34.60 -15.53
N ASN A 202 30.98 33.79 -16.40
CA ASN A 202 31.25 33.86 -17.83
C ASN A 202 30.66 35.14 -18.42
N ASP A 203 31.29 35.69 -19.46
CA ASP A 203 30.81 36.92 -20.11
C ASP A 203 29.39 36.80 -20.67
N ALA A 204 29.01 35.60 -21.12
CA ALA A 204 27.70 35.29 -21.69
C ALA A 204 26.58 35.07 -20.66
N ASP A 205 26.90 34.71 -19.41
CA ASP A 205 25.88 34.39 -18.39
C ASP A 205 25.28 35.68 -17.80
N ASP A 206 24.01 35.66 -17.40
CA ASP A 206 23.45 36.71 -16.56
C ASP A 206 23.78 36.46 -15.08
N PHE A 207 23.56 37.47 -14.23
CA PHE A 207 23.84 37.33 -12.80
C PHE A 207 22.96 36.28 -12.12
N THR A 208 21.75 36.05 -12.63
CA THR A 208 20.82 35.04 -12.10
C THR A 208 21.35 33.63 -12.33
N THR A 209 21.82 33.34 -13.54
CA THR A 209 22.39 32.04 -13.93
C THR A 209 23.70 31.80 -13.19
N TYR A 210 24.54 32.83 -13.06
CA TYR A 210 25.76 32.75 -12.26
C TYR A 210 25.46 32.43 -10.79
N ALA A 211 24.51 33.16 -10.17
CA ALA A 211 24.13 32.92 -8.78
C ALA A 211 23.57 31.50 -8.58
N ALA A 212 22.72 31.01 -9.50
CA ALA A 212 22.21 29.65 -9.44
C ALA A 212 23.33 28.59 -9.54
N THR A 213 24.33 28.83 -10.40
CA THR A 213 25.48 27.94 -10.58
C THR A 213 26.38 27.92 -9.34
N VAL A 214 26.66 29.10 -8.77
CA VAL A 214 27.42 29.23 -7.52
C VAL A 214 26.69 28.52 -6.38
N ASN A 215 25.40 28.75 -6.19
CA ASN A 215 24.62 28.08 -5.13
C ASN A 215 24.64 26.55 -5.30
N LYS A 216 24.45 26.04 -6.52
CA LYS A 216 24.50 24.59 -6.80
C LYS A 216 25.85 23.96 -6.45
N HIS A 217 26.95 24.66 -6.68
CA HIS A 217 28.30 24.11 -6.51
C HIS A 217 28.93 24.41 -5.14
N CYS A 218 28.45 25.44 -4.44
CA CYS A 218 29.04 25.94 -3.20
C CYS A 218 28.23 25.62 -1.93
N GLU A 219 26.98 25.16 -2.05
CA GLU A 219 26.15 24.62 -0.94
C GLU A 219 26.11 23.09 -0.92
#